data_AF-T1CJ64-F1
#
_entry.id   AF-T1CJ64-F1
#
_cell.length_a   1.000
_cell.length_b   1.000
_cell.length_c   1.000
_cell.angle_alpha   90.00
_cell.angle_beta   90.00
_cell.angle_gamma   90.00
#
_symmetry.space_group_name_H-M   'P 1'
#
loop_
_entity.id
_entity.type
_entity.pdbx_description
1 polymer ?
#
loop_
_entity_poly.entity_id
_entity_poly.type
_entity_poly.pdbx_seq_one_letter_code
_entity_poly.pdbx_strand_id
1 'polypeptide(L)'
;MTFIDLDSSATTPVSQGVLDAMIPFFREHYGNPSSPYPLGEHSKEAVAHARGQLARFLSAEPREILFTSGGTESNQTAVRGALSARPDRKEILVSALEHSSILGLKPFLERDGYKVSVLPSNP
;
A
#
# COMPACT_ATOMS: atom_id res chain seq x y z
N MET A 1 23.39 4.26 -28.61
CA MET A 1 23.61 3.39 -27.44
C MET A 1 22.23 2.99 -26.95
N THR A 2 21.90 1.70 -26.91
CA THR A 2 20.59 1.22 -26.46
C THR A 2 20.66 0.92 -24.97
N PHE A 3 19.77 1.52 -24.18
CA PHE A 3 19.64 1.20 -22.76
C PHE A 3 18.81 -0.07 -22.61
N ILE A 4 19.29 -1.04 -21.83
CA ILE A 4 18.59 -2.29 -21.52
C ILE A 4 18.39 -2.30 -20.00
N ASP A 5 17.14 -2.24 -19.57
CA ASP A 5 16.76 -2.34 -18.16
C ASP A 5 16.47 -3.81 -17.81
N LEU A 6 17.16 -4.31 -16.78
CA LEU A 6 16.99 -5.67 -16.23
C LEU A 6 16.64 -5.64 -14.73
N ASP A 7 16.21 -4.49 -14.19
CA ASP A 7 15.89 -4.30 -12.76
C ASP A 7 14.41 -3.91 -12.53
N SER A 8 13.50 -4.62 -13.21
CA SER A 8 12.05 -4.43 -13.01
C SER A 8 11.56 -4.79 -11.60
N SER A 9 12.41 -5.45 -10.79
CA SER A 9 12.17 -5.70 -9.37
C SER A 9 12.20 -4.43 -8.51
N ALA A 10 12.98 -3.42 -8.91
CA ALA A 10 13.06 -2.16 -8.18
C ALA A 10 11.89 -1.22 -8.52
N THR A 11 11.58 -1.08 -9.81
CA THR A 11 10.44 -0.31 -10.33
C THR A 11 10.19 -0.64 -11.80
N THR A 12 9.07 -0.20 -12.36
CA THR A 12 8.73 -0.39 -13.77
C THR A 12 8.27 0.92 -14.41
N PRO A 13 8.51 1.12 -15.72
CA PRO A 13 7.91 2.25 -16.42
C PRO A 13 6.38 2.15 -16.38
N VAL A 14 5.72 3.28 -16.19
CA VAL A 14 4.25 3.36 -16.24
C VAL A 14 3.80 3.01 -17.66
N SER A 15 2.81 2.13 -17.80
CA SER A 15 2.26 1.80 -19.12
C SER A 15 1.52 3.01 -19.70
N GLN A 16 1.54 3.17 -21.02
CA GLN A 16 0.89 4.31 -21.67
C GLN A 16 -0.60 4.43 -21.30
N GLY A 17 -1.34 3.32 -21.26
CA GLY A 17 -2.75 3.33 -20.89
C GLY A 17 -3.00 3.77 -19.44
N VAL A 18 -2.08 3.48 -18.51
CA VAL A 18 -2.16 4.00 -17.13
C VAL A 18 -1.91 5.50 -17.12
N LEU A 19 -0.89 5.97 -17.84
CA LEU A 19 -0.58 7.39 -17.94
C LEU A 19 -1.76 8.19 -18.54
N ASP A 20 -2.36 7.68 -19.61
CA ASP A 20 -3.52 8.29 -20.27
C ASP A 20 -4.73 8.38 -19.32
N ALA A 21 -4.95 7.37 -18.48
CA ALA A 21 -6.01 7.38 -17.48
C ALA A 21 -5.72 8.35 -16.32
N MET A 22 -4.44 8.60 -16.01
CA MET A 22 -4.03 9.51 -14.93
C MET A 22 -4.09 10.99 -15.33
N ILE A 23 -3.67 11.33 -16.55
CA ILE A 23 -3.53 12.73 -17.02
C ILE A 23 -4.79 13.59 -16.79
N PRO A 24 -6.03 13.12 -17.05
CA PRO A 24 -7.24 13.91 -16.80
C PRO A 24 -7.35 14.39 -15.35
N PHE A 25 -6.93 13.60 -14.37
CA PHE A 25 -6.97 13.96 -12.95
C PHE A 25 -5.91 14.97 -12.53
N PHE A 26 -4.90 15.21 -13.37
CA PHE A 26 -3.93 16.29 -13.18
C PHE A 26 -4.33 17.60 -13.87
N ARG A 27 -5.30 17.60 -14.79
CA ARG A 27 -5.62 18.76 -15.63
C ARG A 27 -7.07 19.23 -15.52
N GLU A 28 -8.02 18.30 -15.61
CA GLU A 28 -9.45 18.56 -15.78
C GLU A 28 -10.25 18.14 -14.55
N HIS A 29 -9.86 17.02 -13.93
CA HIS A 29 -10.54 16.37 -12.81
C HIS A 29 -9.73 16.46 -11.50
N TYR A 30 -9.04 17.59 -11.31
CA TYR A 30 -8.13 17.86 -10.18
C TYR A 30 -8.84 18.19 -8.86
N GLY A 31 -10.15 17.96 -8.77
CA GLY A 31 -10.96 18.27 -7.61
C GLY A 31 -10.48 17.55 -6.34
N ASN A 32 -10.67 18.20 -5.20
CA ASN A 32 -10.46 17.54 -3.92
C ASN A 32 -11.64 16.58 -3.65
N PRO A 33 -11.42 15.25 -3.55
CA PRO A 33 -12.50 14.27 -3.36
C PRO A 33 -13.24 14.40 -2.03
N SER A 34 -12.73 15.20 -1.09
CA SER A 34 -13.41 15.52 0.18
C SER A 34 -14.34 16.74 0.08
N SER A 35 -14.39 17.41 -1.08
CA SER A 35 -15.20 18.61 -1.27
C SER A 35 -16.51 18.31 -2.01
N PRO A 36 -17.64 18.93 -1.61
CA PRO A 36 -18.97 18.61 -2.15
C PRO A 36 -19.30 19.29 -3.49
N TYR A 37 -18.39 20.11 -4.06
CA TYR A 37 -18.64 20.76 -5.35
C TYR A 37 -18.51 19.76 -6.51
N PRO A 38 -19.09 20.04 -7.70
CA PRO A 38 -19.18 19.05 -8.78
C PRO A 38 -17.84 18.40 -9.18
N LEU A 39 -16.78 19.20 -9.29
CA LEU A 39 -15.44 18.71 -9.62
C LEU A 39 -14.84 17.85 -8.48
N GLY A 40 -15.18 18.09 -7.22
CA GLY A 40 -14.77 17.25 -6.08
C GLY A 40 -15.53 15.91 -6.02
N GLU A 41 -16.84 15.93 -6.26
CA GLU A 41 -17.64 14.70 -6.36
C GLU A 41 -17.17 13.82 -7.52
N HIS A 42 -16.79 14.40 -8.66
CA HIS A 42 -16.21 13.63 -9.77
C HIS A 42 -14.91 12.91 -9.38
N SER A 43 -13.98 13.58 -8.68
CA SER A 43 -12.75 12.95 -8.19
C SER A 43 -13.03 11.88 -7.14
N LYS A 44 -14.05 12.08 -6.29
CA LYS A 44 -14.49 11.09 -5.30
C LYS A 44 -15.09 9.84 -5.94
N GLU A 45 -15.90 10.00 -6.97
CA GLU A 45 -16.43 8.90 -7.79
C GLU A 45 -15.30 8.10 -8.44
N ALA A 46 -14.27 8.78 -8.97
CA ALA A 46 -13.10 8.12 -9.55
C ALA A 46 -12.33 7.27 -8.52
N VAL A 47 -12.11 7.80 -7.31
CA VAL A 47 -11.48 7.05 -6.21
C VAL A 47 -12.35 5.85 -5.80
N ALA A 48 -13.67 6.02 -5.73
CA ALA A 48 -14.59 4.92 -5.42
C ALA A 48 -14.60 3.84 -6.51
N HIS A 49 -14.54 4.25 -7.77
CA HIS A 49 -14.43 3.34 -8.91
C HIS A 49 -13.13 2.53 -8.86
N ALA A 50 -11.99 3.19 -8.66
CA ALA A 50 -10.69 2.53 -8.51
C ALA A 50 -10.68 1.54 -7.33
N ARG A 51 -11.30 1.92 -6.20
CA ARG A 51 -11.47 1.05 -5.03
C ARG A 51 -12.28 -0.20 -5.38
N GLY A 52 -13.38 -0.05 -6.10
CA GLY A 52 -14.21 -1.16 -6.57
C GLY A 52 -13.49 -2.08 -7.56
N GLN A 53 -12.64 -1.54 -8.43
CA GLN A 53 -11.81 -2.34 -9.34
C GLN A 53 -10.81 -3.20 -8.55
N LEU A 54 -10.09 -2.62 -7.58
CA LEU A 54 -9.15 -3.37 -6.73
C LEU A 54 -9.85 -4.42 -5.87
N ALA A 55 -10.98 -4.07 -5.27
CA ALA A 55 -11.76 -5.00 -4.46
C ALA A 55 -12.16 -6.24 -5.26
N ARG A 56 -12.68 -6.06 -6.49
CA ARG A 56 -13.00 -7.18 -7.38
C ARG A 56 -11.76 -7.99 -7.77
N PHE A 57 -10.65 -7.34 -8.09
CA PHE A 57 -9.41 -8.01 -8.45
C PHE A 57 -8.87 -8.89 -7.30
N LEU A 58 -8.98 -8.41 -6.07
CA LEU A 58 -8.51 -9.10 -4.86
C LEU A 58 -9.56 -10.03 -4.23
N SER A 59 -10.76 -10.15 -4.80
CA SER A 59 -11.90 -10.86 -4.19
C SER A 59 -12.25 -10.38 -2.77
N ALA A 60 -12.20 -9.06 -2.56
CA ALA A 60 -12.49 -8.37 -1.31
C ALA A 60 -13.71 -7.44 -1.45
N GLU A 61 -14.19 -6.90 -0.33
CA GLU A 61 -15.19 -5.82 -0.33
C GLU A 61 -14.51 -4.44 -0.48
N PRO A 62 -15.15 -3.45 -1.12
CA PRO A 62 -14.57 -2.11 -1.25
C PRO A 62 -14.14 -1.47 0.08
N ARG A 63 -14.85 -1.75 1.17
CA ARG A 63 -14.52 -1.23 2.51
C ARG A 63 -13.23 -1.81 3.11
N GLU A 64 -12.72 -2.92 2.56
CA GLU A 64 -11.48 -3.57 3.01
C GLU A 64 -10.24 -2.99 2.29
N ILE A 65 -10.43 -2.18 1.25
CA ILE A 65 -9.34 -1.56 0.51
C ILE A 65 -9.00 -0.20 1.12
N LEU A 66 -7.73 0.00 1.45
CA LEU A 66 -7.14 1.29 1.81
C LEU A 66 -6.10 1.70 0.76
N PHE A 67 -6.12 2.95 0.32
CA PHE A 67 -5.05 3.51 -0.51
C PHE A 67 -4.02 4.18 0.39
N THR A 68 -2.76 3.81 0.22
CA THR A 68 -1.59 4.41 0.89
C THR A 68 -0.63 4.94 -0.18
N SER A 69 0.47 5.58 0.23
CA SER A 69 1.51 6.07 -0.69
C SER A 69 2.36 4.97 -1.31
N GLY A 70 2.30 3.72 -0.81
CA GLY A 70 3.07 2.60 -1.36
C GLY A 70 3.25 1.42 -0.41
N GLY A 71 4.00 0.42 -0.86
CA GLY A 71 4.18 -0.85 -0.13
C GLY A 71 4.74 -0.70 1.28
N THR A 72 5.71 0.20 1.49
CA THR A 72 6.27 0.46 2.82
C THR A 72 5.23 0.99 3.79
N GLU A 73 4.43 1.98 3.39
CA GLU A 73 3.36 2.53 4.24
C GLU A 73 2.27 1.48 4.51
N SER A 74 1.84 0.74 3.49
CA SER A 74 0.85 -0.34 3.65
C SER A 74 1.31 -1.41 4.64
N ASN A 75 2.55 -1.89 4.50
CA ASN A 75 3.12 -2.90 5.38
C ASN A 75 3.14 -2.44 6.84
N GLN A 76 3.61 -1.22 7.09
CA GLN A 76 3.64 -0.67 8.44
C GLN A 76 2.23 -0.40 8.99
N THR A 77 1.31 0.09 8.15
CA THR A 77 -0.09 0.33 8.53
C THR A 77 -0.77 -0.97 8.95
N ALA A 78 -0.59 -2.05 8.18
CA ALA A 78 -1.16 -3.36 8.49
C ALA A 78 -0.64 -3.92 9.82
N VAL A 79 0.69 -3.92 10.02
CA VAL A 79 1.30 -4.42 11.25
C VAL A 79 0.84 -3.59 12.46
N ARG A 80 0.98 -2.26 12.40
CA ARG A 80 0.59 -1.39 13.52
C ARG A 80 -0.90 -1.43 13.80
N GLY A 81 -1.73 -1.51 12.77
CA GLY A 81 -3.18 -1.65 12.91
C GLY A 81 -3.56 -2.95 13.62
N ALA A 82 -2.96 -4.08 13.21
CA ALA A 82 -3.20 -5.38 13.84
C ALA A 82 -2.80 -5.40 15.32
N LEU A 83 -1.62 -4.85 15.65
CA LEU A 83 -1.15 -4.76 17.04
C LEU A 83 -2.02 -3.82 17.88
N SER A 84 -2.47 -2.71 17.31
CA SER A 84 -3.35 -1.75 18.01
C SER A 84 -4.74 -2.35 18.27
N ALA A 85 -5.24 -3.19 17.37
CA ALA A 85 -6.52 -3.89 17.53
C ALA A 85 -6.45 -5.02 18.58
N ARG A 86 -5.25 -5.54 18.87
CA ARG A 86 -5.00 -6.65 19.81
C ARG A 86 -3.88 -6.32 20.78
N PRO A 87 -4.08 -5.33 21.68
CA PRO A 87 -3.03 -4.87 22.59
C PRO A 87 -2.58 -5.94 23.59
N ASP A 88 -3.39 -7.00 23.78
CA ASP A 88 -3.07 -8.20 24.56
C ASP A 88 -2.00 -9.09 23.92
N ARG A 89 -1.81 -8.99 22.59
CA ARG A 89 -0.86 -9.81 21.84
C ARG A 89 0.47 -9.08 21.69
N LYS A 90 1.50 -9.60 22.36
CA LYS A 90 2.85 -9.00 22.36
C LYS A 90 3.91 -9.82 21.62
N GLU A 91 3.54 -10.94 21.02
CA GLU A 91 4.48 -11.77 20.24
C GLU A 91 4.18 -11.64 18.74
N ILE A 92 5.24 -11.48 17.96
CA ILE A 92 5.19 -11.29 16.51
C ILE A 92 6.17 -12.27 15.88
N LEU A 93 5.69 -13.03 14.89
CA LEU A 93 6.51 -13.92 14.07
C LEU A 93 6.67 -13.31 12.69
N VAL A 94 7.91 -13.26 12.19
CA VAL A 94 8.23 -12.70 10.87
C VAL A 94 9.23 -13.62 10.17
N SER A 95 9.14 -13.77 8.85
CA SER A 95 10.14 -14.52 8.08
C SER A 95 11.43 -13.72 7.90
N ALA A 96 12.58 -14.38 7.88
CA ALA A 96 13.86 -13.76 7.53
C ALA A 96 13.91 -13.25 6.07
N LEU A 97 12.97 -13.67 5.22
CA LEU A 97 12.88 -13.29 3.80
C LEU A 97 12.04 -12.03 3.55
N GLU A 98 11.46 -11.44 4.60
CA GLU A 98 10.62 -10.25 4.46
C GLU A 98 11.42 -9.03 3.95
N HIS A 99 10.73 -8.14 3.22
CA HIS A 99 11.32 -6.88 2.78
C HIS A 99 11.71 -5.98 3.98
N SER A 100 12.65 -5.06 3.76
CA SER A 100 13.13 -4.11 4.77
C SER A 100 12.01 -3.27 5.40
N SER A 101 10.90 -3.05 4.69
CA SER A 101 9.70 -2.38 5.22
C SER A 101 9.04 -3.09 6.40
N ILE A 102 9.23 -4.40 6.54
CA ILE A 102 8.73 -5.20 7.66
C ILE A 102 9.85 -5.40 8.69
N LEU A 103 11.02 -5.89 8.26
CA LEU A 103 12.14 -6.17 9.16
C LEU A 103 12.62 -4.90 9.90
N GLY A 104 12.55 -3.74 9.24
CA GLY A 104 12.89 -2.45 9.82
C GLY A 104 11.98 -2.01 10.99
N LEU A 105 10.80 -2.63 11.17
CA LEU A 105 9.94 -2.35 12.32
C LEU A 105 10.46 -2.96 13.62
N LYS A 106 11.27 -4.03 13.55
CA LYS A 106 11.73 -4.79 14.71
C LYS A 106 12.24 -3.92 15.87
N PRO A 107 13.24 -3.03 15.71
CA PRO A 107 13.77 -2.26 16.83
C PRO A 107 12.74 -1.32 17.46
N PHE A 108 11.79 -0.79 16.67
CA PHE A 108 10.72 0.06 17.20
C PHE A 108 9.70 -0.75 18.00
N LEU A 109 9.30 -1.91 17.47
CA LEU A 109 8.37 -2.79 18.15
C LEU A 109 8.95 -3.37 19.44
N GLU A 110 10.24 -3.74 19.45
CA GLU A 110 10.92 -4.18 20.67
C GLU A 110 10.98 -3.07 21.73
N ARG A 111 11.23 -1.82 21.31
CA ARG A 111 11.16 -0.66 22.22
C ARG A 111 9.77 -0.45 22.80
N ASP A 112 8.73 -0.73 22.02
CA ASP A 112 7.33 -0.62 22.41
C ASP A 112 6.82 -1.87 23.19
N GLY A 113 7.73 -2.78 23.57
CA GLY A 113 7.46 -3.94 24.43
C GLY A 113 6.93 -5.18 23.71
N TYR A 114 7.07 -5.26 22.38
CA TYR A 114 6.75 -6.46 21.60
C TYR A 114 7.97 -7.39 21.51
N LYS A 115 7.72 -8.70 21.56
CA LYS A 115 8.72 -9.74 21.27
C LYS A 115 8.61 -10.12 19.79
N VAL A 116 9.65 -9.83 19.03
CA VAL A 116 9.70 -10.12 17.59
C VAL A 116 10.64 -11.29 17.33
N SER A 117 10.11 -12.41 16.84
CA SER A 117 10.89 -13.59 16.46
C SER A 117 11.01 -13.68 14.94
N VAL A 118 12.25 -13.64 14.45
CA VAL A 118 12.56 -13.81 13.03
C VAL A 118 12.83 -15.28 12.76
N LEU A 119 12.02 -15.90 11.91
CA LEU A 119 12.11 -17.30 11.55
C LEU A 119 13.05 -17.47 10.35
N PRO A 120 14.04 -18.37 10.41
CA PRO A 120 14.94 -18.62 9.29
C PRO A 120 14.18 -19.28 8.14
N SER A 121 14.64 -19.07 6.91
CA SER A 121 14.24 -19.91 5.77
C SER A 121 15.08 -21.17 5.76
N ASN A 122 14.51 -22.27 5.26
CA ASN A 122 15.31 -23.41 4.85
C ASN A 122 16.10 -23.07 3.58
N PRO A 123 17.25 -23.72 3.34
CA PRO A 123 18.03 -23.59 2.10
C PRO A 123 17.23 -23.93 0.85
#